data_AF-A0A644VFJ4-F1
#
_entry.id   AF-A0A644VFJ4-F1
#
_cell.length_a   1.000
_cell.length_b   1.000
_cell.length_c   1.000
_cell.angle_alpha   90.00
_cell.angle_beta   90.00
_cell.angle_gamma   90.00
#
_symmetry.space_group_name_H-M   'P 1'
#
loop_
_entity.id
_entity.type
_entity.pdbx_description
1 polymer ?
#
loop_
_entity_poly.entity_id
_entity_poly.type
_entity_poly.pdbx_seq_one_letter_code
_entity_poly.pdbx_strand_id
1 'polypeptide(L)'
;MGTGNKAQLDAILSELGELCDTGYALALHIRFTRPSLLFRTYAQDWIDHYSEMGMMLRDPVVVWGFHHTGSVLWQDLDDPDGILAEAAQHGIRNGLTCAVGPAGDRSISGFTRSSGPFSPAEIEKMHAITQRLHELSAGLIPAGT
;
A
#
# COMPACT_ATOMS: atom_id res chain seq x y z
N MET A 1 -18.48 -18.71 5.16
CA MET A 1 -17.58 -18.05 4.17
C MET A 1 -16.55 -17.13 4.84
N GLY A 2 -16.89 -16.35 5.88
CA GLY A 2 -15.95 -15.38 6.50
C GLY A 2 -14.64 -15.95 7.09
N THR A 3 -14.64 -17.15 7.67
CA THR A 3 -13.43 -17.73 8.30
C THR A 3 -12.34 -18.11 7.29
N GLY A 4 -12.71 -18.53 6.09
CA GLY A 4 -11.75 -18.91 5.03
C GLY A 4 -11.02 -17.70 4.44
N ASN A 5 -11.77 -16.62 4.15
CA ASN A 5 -11.18 -15.38 3.63
C ASN A 5 -10.20 -14.74 4.62
N LYS A 6 -10.51 -14.79 5.93
CA LYS A 6 -9.61 -14.28 6.96
C LYS A 6 -8.28 -15.05 6.99
N ALA A 7 -8.32 -16.38 6.98
CA ALA A 7 -7.09 -17.17 6.99
C ALA A 7 -6.22 -16.94 5.74
N GLN A 8 -6.86 -16.74 4.57
CA GLN A 8 -6.16 -16.38 3.34
C GLN A 8 -5.55 -14.97 3.40
N LEU A 9 -6.28 -14.01 3.97
CA LEU A 9 -5.79 -12.66 4.20
C LEU A 9 -4.53 -12.70 5.08
N ASP A 10 -4.62 -13.38 6.23
CA ASP A 10 -3.51 -13.50 7.19
C ASP A 10 -2.27 -14.15 6.53
N ALA A 11 -2.47 -15.18 5.70
CA ALA A 11 -1.38 -15.83 4.96
C ALA A 11 -0.70 -14.88 3.96
N ILE A 12 -1.46 -14.06 3.24
CA ILE A 12 -0.90 -13.07 2.30
C ILE A 12 -0.16 -11.97 3.05
N LEU A 13 -0.70 -11.48 4.18
CA LEU A 13 -0.03 -10.47 5.01
C LEU A 13 1.31 -10.99 5.58
N SER A 14 1.36 -12.28 5.93
CA SER A 14 2.58 -12.98 6.33
C SER A 14 3.59 -13.06 5.18
N GLU A 15 3.16 -13.45 3.97
CA GLU A 15 4.04 -13.47 2.78
C GLU A 15 4.60 -12.08 2.47
N LEU A 16 3.77 -11.04 2.56
CA LEU A 16 4.20 -9.65 2.35
C LEU A 16 5.26 -9.20 3.36
N GLY A 17 5.20 -9.70 4.60
CA GLY A 17 6.22 -9.43 5.61
C GLY A 17 7.60 -9.96 5.23
N GLU A 18 7.66 -11.10 4.52
CA GLU A 18 8.91 -11.67 4.00
C GLU A 18 9.41 -10.94 2.74
N LEU A 19 8.49 -10.46 1.89
CA LEU A 19 8.82 -9.77 0.64
C LEU A 19 9.23 -8.29 0.84
N CYS A 20 8.76 -7.67 1.92
CA CYS A 20 8.90 -6.24 2.20
C CYS A 20 9.56 -6.02 3.57
N ASP A 21 10.87 -6.28 3.66
CA ASP A 21 11.66 -6.24 4.89
C ASP A 21 11.78 -4.83 5.53
N THR A 22 11.52 -3.77 4.76
CA THR A 22 11.44 -2.38 5.28
C THR A 22 10.01 -1.89 5.46
N GLY A 23 9.03 -2.79 5.31
CA GLY A 23 7.62 -2.55 5.59
C GLY A 23 6.76 -2.26 4.35
N TYR A 24 5.46 -2.24 4.59
CA TYR A 24 4.43 -1.96 3.61
C TYR A 24 3.25 -1.20 4.23
N ALA A 25 2.44 -0.56 3.39
CA ALA A 25 1.13 -0.04 3.72
C ALA A 25 0.08 -0.54 2.73
N LEU A 26 -1.11 -0.87 3.22
CA LEU A 26 -2.26 -1.32 2.44
C LEU A 26 -3.48 -0.52 2.88
N ALA A 27 -3.95 0.39 2.03
CA ALA A 27 -5.20 1.11 2.20
C ALA A 27 -6.25 0.48 1.27
N LEU A 28 -7.10 -0.40 1.79
CA LEU A 28 -8.04 -1.19 1.01
C LEU A 28 -9.45 -0.57 1.03
N HIS A 29 -10.12 -0.59 -0.12
CA HIS A 29 -11.49 -0.10 -0.29
C HIS A 29 -11.68 1.33 0.25
N ILE A 30 -10.90 2.24 -0.32
CA ILE A 30 -10.96 3.66 -0.02
C ILE A 30 -12.22 4.26 -0.65
N ARG A 31 -13.06 4.84 0.22
CA ARG A 31 -14.28 5.55 -0.15
C ARG A 31 -14.30 6.89 0.57
N PHE A 32 -14.60 7.99 -0.14
CA PHE A 32 -14.58 9.34 0.42
C PHE A 32 -13.29 9.61 1.25
N THR A 33 -12.14 9.26 0.66
CA THR A 33 -10.78 9.36 1.25
C THR A 33 -10.50 8.51 2.48
N ARG A 34 -11.40 7.60 2.89
CA ARG A 34 -11.21 6.72 4.05
C ARG A 34 -11.05 5.27 3.62
N PRO A 35 -9.93 4.60 3.95
CA PRO A 35 -9.81 3.17 3.75
C PRO A 35 -10.77 2.41 4.68
N SER A 36 -11.40 1.36 4.18
CA SER A 36 -12.20 0.46 5.01
C SER A 36 -11.31 -0.44 5.87
N LEU A 37 -10.13 -0.79 5.34
CA LEU A 37 -9.08 -1.52 6.05
C LEU A 37 -7.73 -0.86 5.80
N LEU A 38 -6.95 -0.67 6.86
CA LEU A 38 -5.62 -0.09 6.79
C LEU A 38 -4.62 -1.01 7.53
N PHE A 39 -3.64 -1.52 6.79
CA PHE A 39 -2.51 -2.25 7.36
C PHE A 39 -1.23 -1.46 7.12
N ARG A 40 -0.37 -1.34 8.12
CA ARG A 40 0.91 -0.64 8.02
C ARG A 40 1.95 -1.39 8.86
N THR A 41 3.13 -1.59 8.30
CA THR A 41 4.26 -2.27 8.96
C THR A 41 5.55 -1.45 8.91
N TYR A 42 5.49 -0.22 8.38
CA TYR A 42 6.60 0.73 8.49
C TYR A 42 6.99 0.97 9.95
N ALA A 43 8.23 1.43 10.17
CA ALA A 43 8.72 1.78 11.49
C ALA A 43 7.81 2.83 12.15
N GLN A 44 7.58 2.67 13.46
CA GLN A 44 6.58 3.46 14.20
C GLN A 44 6.93 4.95 14.23
N ASP A 45 8.21 5.27 14.34
CA ASP A 45 8.73 6.65 14.30
C ASP A 45 8.36 7.36 12.98
N TRP A 46 8.48 6.67 11.85
CA TRP A 46 8.03 7.18 10.55
C TRP A 46 6.52 7.36 10.49
N ILE A 47 5.74 6.39 10.99
CA ILE A 47 4.27 6.48 11.00
C ILE A 47 3.79 7.68 11.81
N ASP A 48 4.40 7.91 12.98
CA ASP A 48 4.06 9.01 13.87
C ASP A 48 4.42 10.34 13.21
N HIS A 49 5.65 10.47 12.71
CA HIS A 49 6.12 11.67 12.01
C HIS A 49 5.25 12.02 10.80
N TYR A 50 4.97 11.04 9.95
CA TYR A 50 4.11 11.19 8.76
C TYR A 50 2.70 11.69 9.13
N SER A 51 2.16 11.18 10.23
CA SER A 51 0.84 11.54 10.74
C SER A 51 0.82 12.95 11.34
N GLU A 52 1.81 13.29 12.16
CA GLU A 52 1.96 14.61 12.78
C GLU A 52 2.11 15.72 11.73
N MET A 53 2.86 15.44 10.66
CA MET A 53 3.08 16.36 9.54
C MET A 53 1.94 16.37 8.50
N GLY A 54 0.88 15.58 8.70
CA GLY A 54 -0.29 15.57 7.82
C GLY A 54 0.06 15.27 6.36
N MET A 55 1.00 14.35 6.12
CA MET A 55 1.58 14.12 4.79
C MET A 55 0.62 13.43 3.78
N MET A 56 -0.46 12.80 4.25
CA MET A 56 -1.35 11.97 3.42
C MET A 56 -1.81 12.63 2.10
N LEU A 57 -2.24 13.89 2.12
CA LEU A 57 -2.83 14.54 0.94
C LEU A 57 -1.79 14.97 -0.10
N ARG A 58 -0.51 15.03 0.29
CA ARG A 58 0.62 15.45 -0.55
C ARG A 58 1.58 14.29 -0.85
N ASP A 59 1.38 13.13 -0.24
CA ASP A 59 2.16 11.93 -0.50
C ASP A 59 2.00 11.48 -1.96
N PRO A 60 3.10 11.45 -2.76
CA PRO A 60 3.05 11.05 -4.16
C PRO A 60 2.48 9.65 -4.39
N VAL A 61 2.70 8.71 -3.46
CA VAL A 61 2.19 7.33 -3.54
C VAL A 61 0.67 7.32 -3.51
N VAL A 62 0.11 8.14 -2.63
CA VAL A 62 -1.33 8.21 -2.38
C VAL A 62 -2.02 9.00 -3.47
N VAL A 63 -1.45 10.16 -3.85
CA VAL A 63 -1.93 10.96 -4.97
C VAL A 63 -1.94 10.10 -6.25
N TRP A 64 -0.84 9.42 -6.57
CA TRP A 64 -0.80 8.57 -7.75
C TRP A 64 -1.86 7.46 -7.70
N GLY A 65 -1.99 6.78 -6.57
CA GLY A 65 -2.94 5.67 -6.41
C GLY A 65 -4.41 6.09 -6.48
N PHE A 66 -4.74 7.34 -6.17
CA PHE A 66 -6.09 7.87 -6.41
C PHE A 66 -6.38 8.12 -7.90
N HIS A 67 -5.36 8.55 -8.65
CA HIS A 67 -5.52 8.94 -10.06
C HIS A 67 -5.32 7.80 -11.07
N HIS A 68 -4.67 6.70 -10.67
CA HIS A 68 -4.26 5.65 -11.59
C HIS A 68 -4.67 4.24 -11.12
N THR A 69 -4.54 3.28 -12.03
CA THR A 69 -4.55 1.84 -11.76
C THR A 69 -3.29 1.21 -12.35
N GLY A 70 -2.80 0.14 -11.74
CA GLY A 70 -1.56 -0.53 -12.16
C GLY A 70 -0.49 -0.36 -11.09
N SER A 71 0.78 -0.27 -11.52
CA SER A 71 1.92 -0.19 -10.61
C SER A 71 2.90 0.91 -11.03
N VAL A 72 3.60 1.50 -10.06
CA VAL A 72 4.65 2.51 -10.29
C VAL A 72 5.76 2.37 -9.23
N LEU A 73 7.02 2.46 -9.66
CA LEU A 73 8.14 2.52 -8.73
C LEU A 73 8.23 3.93 -8.12
N TRP A 74 8.58 4.01 -6.85
CA TRP A 74 8.65 5.31 -6.15
C TRP A 74 9.68 6.25 -6.75
N GLN A 75 10.76 5.72 -7.34
CA GLN A 75 11.77 6.51 -8.07
C GLN A 75 11.22 7.21 -9.32
N ASP A 76 10.07 6.77 -9.84
CA ASP A 76 9.43 7.33 -11.03
C ASP A 76 8.30 8.31 -10.66
N LEU A 77 8.10 8.57 -9.37
CA LEU A 77 7.14 9.56 -8.86
C LEU A 77 7.83 10.91 -8.64
N ASP A 78 7.10 11.99 -8.95
CA ASP A 78 7.50 13.34 -8.55
C ASP A 78 7.27 13.51 -7.04
N ASP A 79 8.27 14.00 -6.31
CA ASP A 79 8.26 14.14 -4.85
C ASP A 79 8.52 15.61 -4.44
N PRO A 80 7.60 16.54 -4.78
CA PRO A 80 7.83 17.98 -4.59
C PRO A 80 7.95 18.39 -3.12
N ASP A 81 7.32 17.64 -2.22
CA ASP A 81 7.37 17.85 -0.76
C ASP A 81 8.52 17.07 -0.08
N GLY A 82 9.27 16.24 -0.81
CA GLY A 82 10.39 15.46 -0.28
C GLY A 82 9.99 14.31 0.65
N ILE A 83 8.74 13.83 0.59
CA ILE A 83 8.18 12.81 1.48
C ILE A 83 8.86 11.46 1.25
N LEU A 84 9.08 11.08 0.00
CA LEU A 84 9.76 9.81 -0.33
C LEU A 84 11.25 9.90 -0.01
N ALA A 85 11.85 11.07 -0.22
CA ALA A 85 13.23 11.35 0.18
C ALA A 85 13.41 11.26 1.70
N GLU A 86 12.44 11.74 2.49
CA GLU A 86 12.44 11.65 3.95
C GLU A 86 12.20 10.20 4.41
N ALA A 87 11.23 9.49 3.83
CA ALA A 87 10.99 8.08 4.09
C ALA A 87 12.27 7.24 3.92
N ALA A 88 13.06 7.53 2.88
CA ALA A 88 14.33 6.87 2.63
C ALA A 88 15.37 7.07 3.75
N GLN A 89 15.34 8.20 4.46
CA GLN A 89 16.19 8.45 5.64
C GLN A 89 15.81 7.55 6.83
N HIS A 90 14.53 7.14 6.90
CA HIS A 90 14.03 6.14 7.84
C HIS A 90 14.20 4.70 7.34
N GLY A 91 14.94 4.48 6.24
CA GLY A 91 15.20 3.17 5.68
C GLY A 91 14.10 2.61 4.79
N ILE A 92 13.02 3.37 4.56
CA ILE A 92 11.89 3.01 3.70
C ILE A 92 12.22 3.39 2.27
N ARG A 93 12.71 2.42 1.50
CA ARG A 93 13.32 2.64 0.17
C ARG A 93 12.94 1.56 -0.84
N ASN A 94 13.35 1.77 -2.09
CA ASN A 94 13.04 0.89 -3.22
C ASN A 94 11.54 0.60 -3.34
N GLY A 95 10.72 1.65 -3.20
CA GLY A 95 9.29 1.48 -3.08
C GLY A 95 8.58 1.14 -4.39
N LEU A 96 7.47 0.43 -4.25
CA LEU A 96 6.52 0.08 -5.31
C LEU A 96 5.11 0.39 -4.84
N THR A 97 4.38 1.16 -5.63
CA THR A 97 2.95 1.42 -5.41
C THR A 97 2.13 0.57 -6.36
N CYS A 98 1.06 -0.07 -5.88
CA CYS A 98 0.04 -0.67 -6.74
C CYS A 98 -1.34 -0.09 -6.42
N ALA A 99 -2.16 0.15 -7.44
CA ALA A 99 -3.51 0.67 -7.32
C ALA A 99 -4.51 -0.16 -8.14
N VAL A 100 -5.58 -0.63 -7.50
CA VAL A 100 -6.58 -1.54 -8.08
C VAL A 100 -8.02 -1.12 -7.73
N GLY A 101 -9.01 -1.67 -8.44
CA GLY A 101 -10.43 -1.37 -8.24
C GLY A 101 -10.94 -0.16 -9.04
N PRO A 102 -12.19 0.26 -8.85
CA PRO A 102 -12.72 1.51 -9.41
C PRO A 102 -12.41 2.72 -8.49
N ALA A 103 -12.54 3.95 -9.02
CA ALA A 103 -12.26 5.17 -8.24
C ALA A 103 -13.13 5.33 -6.97
N GLY A 104 -14.36 4.80 -6.98
CA GLY A 104 -15.26 4.82 -5.83
C GLY A 104 -15.01 3.71 -4.80
N ASP A 105 -14.07 2.80 -5.07
CA ASP A 105 -13.69 1.70 -4.18
C ASP A 105 -12.23 1.30 -4.45
N ARG A 106 -11.32 2.28 -4.33
CA ARG A 106 -9.92 2.14 -4.71
C ARG A 106 -9.14 1.40 -3.61
N SER A 107 -8.27 0.46 -3.96
CA SER A 107 -7.24 -0.04 -3.04
C SER A 107 -5.86 0.42 -3.50
N ILE A 108 -5.04 0.89 -2.56
CA ILE A 108 -3.67 1.37 -2.79
C ILE A 108 -2.73 0.62 -1.85
N SER A 109 -1.61 0.14 -2.38
CA SER A 109 -0.51 -0.44 -1.62
C SER A 109 0.77 0.35 -1.84
N GLY A 110 1.61 0.41 -0.82
CA GLY A 110 3.01 0.83 -0.89
C GLY A 110 3.87 -0.26 -0.30
N PHE A 111 4.77 -0.84 -1.09
CA PHE A 111 5.68 -1.91 -0.70
C PHE A 111 7.11 -1.39 -0.73
N THR A 112 7.93 -1.74 0.26
CA THR A 112 9.32 -1.28 0.31
C THR A 112 10.24 -2.42 0.74
N ARG A 113 11.49 -2.39 0.26
CA ARG A 113 12.49 -3.39 0.65
C ARG A 113 13.92 -2.86 0.62
N SER A 114 14.82 -3.49 1.36
CA SER A 114 16.23 -3.12 1.40
C SER A 114 17.05 -3.68 0.22
N SER A 115 16.60 -4.79 -0.37
CA SER A 115 17.35 -5.59 -1.36
C SER A 115 17.48 -4.96 -2.76
N GLY A 116 16.82 -3.83 -3.00
CA GLY A 116 16.85 -3.09 -4.27
C GLY A 116 15.48 -2.99 -4.96
N PRO A 117 15.42 -2.36 -6.14
CA PRO A 117 14.18 -2.19 -6.90
C PRO A 117 13.50 -3.53 -7.22
N PHE A 118 12.16 -3.51 -7.33
CA PHE A 118 11.39 -4.67 -7.78
C PHE A 118 11.63 -4.94 -9.27
N SER A 119 11.90 -6.20 -9.62
CA SER A 119 11.98 -6.64 -11.02
C SER A 119 10.59 -6.66 -11.68
N PRO A 120 10.49 -6.68 -13.02
CA PRO A 120 9.19 -6.72 -13.71
C PRO A 120 8.27 -7.86 -13.25
N ALA A 121 8.81 -9.07 -13.08
CA ALA A 121 8.05 -10.22 -12.61
C ALA A 121 7.57 -10.04 -11.14
N GLU A 122 8.38 -9.40 -10.30
CA GLU A 122 7.97 -9.08 -8.93
C GLU A 122 6.89 -8.00 -8.92
N ILE A 123 6.99 -6.97 -9.78
CA ILE A 123 5.95 -5.93 -9.91
C ILE A 123 4.60 -6.56 -10.28
N GLU A 124 4.58 -7.47 -11.25
CA GLU A 124 3.37 -8.21 -11.63
C GLU A 124 2.82 -9.04 -10.46
N LYS A 125 3.69 -9.72 -9.70
CA LYS A 125 3.32 -10.47 -8.50
C LYS A 125 2.70 -9.56 -7.43
N MET A 126 3.34 -8.43 -7.11
CA MET A 126 2.86 -7.50 -6.08
C MET A 126 1.54 -6.82 -6.48
N HIS A 127 1.35 -6.54 -7.77
CA HIS A 127 0.08 -6.09 -8.30
C HIS A 127 -1.02 -7.14 -8.12
N ALA A 128 -0.75 -8.40 -8.49
CA ALA A 128 -1.68 -9.50 -8.32
C ALA A 128 -2.05 -9.74 -6.84
N ILE A 129 -1.08 -9.62 -5.93
CA ILE A 129 -1.33 -9.67 -4.48
C ILE A 129 -2.27 -8.55 -4.05
N THR A 130 -2.02 -7.31 -4.50
CA THR A 130 -2.87 -6.15 -4.17
C THR A 130 -4.30 -6.35 -4.67
N GLN A 131 -4.47 -6.87 -5.89
CA GLN A 131 -5.78 -7.22 -6.43
C GLN A 131 -6.46 -8.32 -5.60
N ARG A 132 -5.72 -9.36 -5.23
CA ARG A 132 -6.26 -10.46 -4.43
C ARG A 132 -6.72 -9.99 -3.05
N LEU A 133 -5.97 -9.09 -2.40
CA LEU A 133 -6.34 -8.48 -1.13
C LEU A 133 -7.62 -7.65 -1.24
N HIS A 134 -7.75 -6.85 -2.30
CA HIS A 134 -8.99 -6.12 -2.60
C HIS A 134 -10.19 -7.11 -2.72
N GLU A 135 -10.09 -8.15 -3.53
CA GLU A 135 -11.17 -9.12 -3.70
C GLU A 135 -11.53 -9.88 -2.41
N LEU A 136 -10.52 -10.37 -1.67
CA LEU A 136 -10.73 -11.15 -0.45
C LEU A 136 -11.36 -10.33 0.67
N SER A 137 -10.96 -9.07 0.78
CA SER A 137 -11.36 -8.19 1.88
C SER A 137 -12.71 -7.51 1.67
N ALA A 138 -13.24 -7.48 0.43
CA ALA A 138 -14.58 -6.98 0.14
C ALA A 138 -15.67 -7.65 1.00
N GLY A 139 -15.56 -8.97 1.23
CA GLY A 139 -16.50 -9.71 2.07
C GLY A 139 -16.33 -9.54 3.58
N LEU A 140 -15.27 -8.83 4.02
CA LEU A 140 -15.00 -8.50 5.42
C LEU A 140 -15.51 -7.11 5.79
N ILE A 141 -15.82 -6.27 4.80
CA ILE A 141 -16.35 -4.92 5.00
C ILE A 141 -17.86 -5.03 5.16
N PRO A 142 -18.44 -4.56 6.28
CA PRO A 142 -19.88 -4.50 6.42
C PRO A 142 -20.47 -3.68 5.25
N ALA A 143 -21.54 -4.19 4.62
CA ALA A 143 -22.32 -3.36 3.72
C ALA A 143 -22.80 -2.14 4.53
N GLY A 144 -22.42 -0.94 4.11
CA GLY A 144 -22.78 0.29 4.81
C GLY A 144 -24.30 0.36 4.98
N THR A 145 -24.75 0.50 6.22
CA THR A 145 -26.10 0.96 6.59
C THR A 145 -26.34 2.38 6.12
#